data_AF-A0A7S0XXZ6-F1
#
_entry.id   AF-A0A7S0XXZ6-F1
#
_cell.length_a   1.000
_cell.length_b   1.000
_cell.length_c   1.000
_cell.angle_alpha   90.00
_cell.angle_beta   90.00
_cell.angle_gamma   90.00
#
_symmetry.space_group_name_H-M   'P 1'
#
loop_
_entity.id
_entity.type
_entity.pdbx_description
1 polymer ?
#
loop_
_entity_poly.entity_id
_entity_poly.type
_entity_poly.pdbx_seq_one_letter_code
_entity_poly.pdbx_strand_id
1 'polypeptide(L)'
;ECLACRTSCQEGQHLGPVCSGSGTEDRECLDCTRCSLGFYSVGSCDGTGTVSTVSCSACRTGCASGEYLQGQCSGATTFDSTECVACLDTCGAGNYKAVTCDGSTGEDVTQCVACTASCETNFYLDGTCDGLGTADNISCVGCKTCSRGEYLSSWCNGTATSDTVVCSNCTECEQ
;
A
#
# COMPACT_ATOMS: atom_id res chain seq x y z
N GLU A 1 -3.12 -67.28 -5.16
CA GLU A 1 -1.93 -66.53 -5.64
C GLU A 1 -1.80 -65.26 -4.83
N CYS A 2 -0.59 -64.80 -4.53
CA CYS A 2 -0.37 -63.52 -3.86
C CYS A 2 -0.23 -62.42 -4.92
N LEU A 3 -0.95 -61.30 -4.72
CA LEU A 3 -0.83 -60.11 -5.56
C LEU A 3 0.22 -59.16 -4.95
N ALA A 4 0.91 -58.41 -5.82
CA ALA A 4 1.82 -57.36 -5.38
C ALA A 4 1.01 -56.16 -4.86
N CYS A 5 1.50 -55.53 -3.80
CA CYS A 5 0.89 -54.34 -3.25
C CYS A 5 1.16 -53.10 -4.11
N ARG A 6 0.24 -52.14 -4.04
CA ARG A 6 0.37 -50.83 -4.65
C ARG A 6 1.67 -50.15 -4.25
N THR A 7 2.34 -49.57 -5.24
CA THR A 7 3.63 -48.87 -5.08
C THR A 7 3.54 -47.37 -5.28
N SER A 8 2.40 -46.85 -5.74
CA SER A 8 2.15 -45.42 -5.92
C SER A 8 0.67 -45.05 -5.82
N CYS A 9 0.41 -43.82 -5.41
CA CYS A 9 -0.89 -43.15 -5.47
C CYS A 9 -0.87 -42.01 -6.49
N GLN A 10 -2.01 -41.34 -6.69
CA GLN A 10 -2.08 -40.10 -7.46
C GLN A 10 -1.44 -38.92 -6.71
N GLU A 11 -1.14 -37.84 -7.43
CA GLU A 11 -0.68 -36.58 -6.83
C GLU A 11 -1.67 -36.06 -5.78
N GLY A 12 -1.16 -35.56 -4.66
CA GLY A 12 -1.96 -35.12 -3.52
C GLY A 12 -2.33 -36.24 -2.53
N GLN A 13 -1.87 -37.48 -2.77
CA GLN A 13 -2.00 -38.60 -1.84
C GLN A 13 -0.65 -39.24 -1.50
N HIS A 14 -0.60 -39.99 -0.40
CA HIS A 14 0.53 -40.84 -0.04
C HIS A 14 0.06 -42.26 0.25
N LEU A 15 0.97 -43.22 0.16
CA LEU A 15 0.67 -44.61 0.45
C LEU A 15 0.38 -44.77 1.95
N GLY A 16 -0.68 -45.51 2.26
CA GLY A 16 -0.98 -45.98 3.61
C GLY A 16 0.04 -47.02 4.10
N PRO A 17 -0.24 -47.68 5.24
CA PRO A 17 0.64 -48.71 5.80
C PRO A 17 1.05 -49.79 4.79
N VAL A 18 2.21 -50.40 5.00
CA VAL A 18 2.66 -51.53 4.18
C VAL A 18 1.75 -52.74 4.38
N CYS A 19 1.56 -53.53 3.33
CA CYS A 19 0.76 -54.76 3.42
C CYS A 19 1.32 -55.72 4.46
N SER A 20 0.41 -56.37 5.21
CA SER A 20 0.78 -57.34 6.24
C SER A 20 1.28 -58.68 5.68
N GLY A 21 1.00 -58.97 4.40
CA GLY A 21 1.29 -60.27 3.78
C GLY A 21 0.33 -61.40 4.19
N SER A 22 -0.65 -61.12 5.05
CA SER A 22 -1.64 -62.08 5.54
C SER A 22 -3.10 -61.65 5.31
N GLY A 23 -3.32 -60.42 4.82
CA GLY A 23 -4.65 -59.87 4.55
C GLY A 23 -5.10 -59.98 3.08
N THR A 24 -6.33 -59.54 2.83
CA THR A 24 -6.95 -59.48 1.49
C THR A 24 -7.04 -58.06 0.92
N GLU A 25 -6.52 -57.07 1.62
CA GLU A 25 -6.62 -55.64 1.28
C GLU A 25 -5.28 -55.12 0.74
N ASP A 26 -5.35 -54.24 -0.25
CA ASP A 26 -4.21 -53.50 -0.81
C ASP A 26 -3.97 -52.20 0.00
N ARG A 27 -2.85 -51.51 -0.23
CA ARG A 27 -2.55 -50.24 0.43
C ARG A 27 -3.57 -49.18 0.01
N GLU A 28 -4.16 -48.52 1.01
CA GLU A 28 -4.98 -47.34 0.78
C GLU A 28 -4.14 -46.14 0.36
N CYS A 29 -4.75 -45.21 -0.37
CA CYS A 29 -4.15 -43.90 -0.65
C CYS A 29 -4.77 -42.89 0.31
N LEU A 30 -3.93 -42.25 1.12
CA LEU A 30 -4.34 -41.27 2.12
C LEU A 30 -4.06 -39.87 1.59
N ASP A 31 -4.95 -38.93 1.85
CA ASP A 31 -4.76 -37.54 1.42
C ASP A 31 -3.59 -36.89 2.14
N CYS A 32 -2.80 -36.12 1.39
CA CYS A 32 -1.73 -35.34 1.98
C CYS A 32 -2.24 -34.14 2.77
N THR A 33 -1.37 -33.61 3.62
CA THR A 33 -1.60 -32.39 4.40
C THR A 33 -2.02 -31.26 3.47
N ARG A 34 -3.12 -30.57 3.80
CA ARG A 34 -3.55 -29.34 3.15
C ARG A 34 -3.40 -28.17 4.10
N CYS A 35 -2.93 -27.04 3.58
CA CYS A 35 -2.75 -25.84 4.38
C CYS A 35 -4.03 -25.01 4.43
N SER A 36 -4.26 -24.37 5.58
CA SER A 36 -5.37 -23.45 5.78
C SER A 36 -5.06 -22.07 5.20
N LEU A 37 -6.07 -21.19 5.18
CA LEU A 37 -5.89 -19.77 4.87
C LEU A 37 -4.76 -19.15 5.69
N GLY A 38 -3.93 -18.32 5.04
CA GLY A 38 -2.76 -17.68 5.66
C GLY A 38 -1.48 -18.52 5.62
N PHE A 39 -1.51 -19.70 5.01
CA PHE A 39 -0.34 -20.57 4.83
C PHE A 39 -0.20 -21.01 3.37
N TYR A 40 1.03 -21.39 2.98
CA TYR A 40 1.31 -22.09 1.73
C TYR A 40 2.01 -23.41 2.01
N SER A 41 1.87 -24.34 1.07
CA SER A 41 2.44 -25.69 1.18
C SER A 41 3.92 -25.71 0.86
N VAL A 42 4.70 -26.43 1.67
CA VAL A 42 6.14 -26.65 1.46
C VAL A 42 6.41 -28.15 1.54
N GLY A 43 7.14 -28.68 0.55
CA GLY A 43 7.39 -30.12 0.39
C GLY A 43 6.62 -30.69 -0.79
N SER A 44 6.63 -32.01 -0.93
CA SER A 44 6.03 -32.71 -2.07
C SER A 44 5.10 -33.83 -1.63
N CYS A 45 4.07 -34.08 -2.45
CA CYS A 45 3.17 -35.21 -2.29
C CYS A 45 2.86 -35.82 -3.66
N ASP A 46 3.77 -36.66 -4.12
CA ASP A 46 3.79 -37.24 -5.47
C ASP A 46 3.18 -38.66 -5.56
N GLY A 47 2.63 -39.17 -4.46
CA GLY A 47 2.07 -40.53 -4.42
C GLY A 47 3.07 -41.64 -4.09
N THR A 48 4.37 -41.37 -3.98
CA THR A 48 5.40 -42.41 -3.75
C THR A 48 5.77 -42.58 -2.28
N GLY A 49 5.59 -41.53 -1.48
CA GLY A 49 5.85 -41.54 -0.04
C GLY A 49 4.84 -42.36 0.75
N THR A 50 5.23 -42.79 1.96
CA THR A 50 4.33 -43.46 2.92
C THR A 50 3.77 -42.52 3.98
N VAL A 51 4.16 -41.26 3.92
CA VAL A 51 3.72 -40.17 4.80
C VAL A 51 3.63 -38.89 3.97
N SER A 52 2.72 -37.98 4.33
CA SER A 52 2.72 -36.63 3.79
C SER A 52 3.97 -35.88 4.25
N THR A 53 4.78 -35.42 3.31
CA THR A 53 5.92 -34.52 3.60
C THR A 53 5.55 -33.04 3.49
N VAL A 54 4.29 -32.75 3.16
CA VAL A 54 3.77 -31.39 3.07
C VAL A 54 3.68 -30.78 4.47
N SER A 55 4.35 -29.65 4.63
CA SER A 55 4.30 -28.76 5.78
C SER A 55 3.69 -27.42 5.37
N CYS A 56 3.16 -26.66 6.33
CA CYS A 56 2.53 -25.37 6.07
C CYS A 56 3.40 -24.25 6.60
N SER A 57 3.80 -23.35 5.68
CA SER A 57 4.58 -22.16 5.99
C SER A 57 3.67 -20.94 5.98
N ALA A 58 3.86 -20.03 6.92
CA ALA A 58 3.03 -18.83 7.02
C ALA A 58 3.30 -17.89 5.84
N CYS A 59 2.24 -17.32 5.30
CA CYS A 59 2.34 -16.22 4.34
C CYS A 59 2.65 -14.90 5.04
N ARG A 60 3.12 -13.94 4.26
CA ARG A 60 3.26 -12.54 4.68
C ARG A 60 1.90 -12.00 5.12
N THR A 61 1.92 -11.23 6.19
CA THR A 61 0.73 -10.62 6.81
C THR A 61 0.74 -9.09 6.77
N GLY A 62 1.80 -8.48 6.24
CA GLY A 62 1.94 -7.04 6.12
C GLY A 62 3.20 -6.65 5.34
N CYS A 63 3.28 -5.38 4.99
CA CYS A 63 4.34 -4.78 4.19
C CYS A 63 5.04 -3.63 4.92
N ALA A 64 6.03 -3.00 4.28
CA ALA A 64 6.66 -1.81 4.84
C ALA A 64 5.75 -0.58 4.68
N SER A 65 6.08 0.51 5.37
CA SER A 65 5.42 1.80 5.13
C SER A 65 5.64 2.25 3.68
N GLY A 66 4.59 2.80 3.07
CA GLY A 66 4.57 3.15 1.64
C GLY A 66 4.09 2.01 0.73
N GLU A 67 3.75 0.85 1.28
CA GLU A 67 3.25 -0.31 0.52
C GLU A 67 1.92 -0.82 1.10
N TYR A 68 1.22 -1.65 0.33
CA TYR A 68 0.07 -2.43 0.78
C TYR A 68 0.24 -3.90 0.37
N LEU A 69 -0.40 -4.80 1.11
CA LEU A 69 -0.32 -6.24 0.86
C LEU A 69 -1.36 -6.65 -0.18
N GLN A 70 -0.92 -6.94 -1.40
CA GLN A 70 -1.78 -7.43 -2.47
C GLN A 70 -1.80 -8.97 -2.51
N GLY A 71 -2.95 -9.53 -2.90
CA GLY A 71 -3.11 -10.96 -3.14
C GLY A 71 -3.70 -11.70 -1.94
N GLN A 72 -3.94 -13.00 -2.12
CA GLN A 72 -4.53 -13.85 -1.10
C GLN A 72 -3.74 -15.15 -0.99
N CYS A 73 -3.41 -15.52 0.24
CA CYS A 73 -2.78 -16.79 0.56
C CYS A 73 -3.82 -17.84 0.98
N SER A 74 -4.18 -18.71 0.04
CA SER A 74 -5.33 -19.59 0.16
C SER A 74 -5.04 -20.95 0.81
N GLY A 75 -3.78 -21.34 0.98
CA GLY A 75 -3.42 -22.72 1.35
C GLY A 75 -3.20 -23.67 0.17
N ALA A 76 -3.59 -23.27 -1.05
CA ALA A 76 -3.53 -24.11 -2.24
C ALA A 76 -2.23 -24.00 -3.04
N THR A 77 -1.42 -22.96 -2.79
CA THR A 77 -0.17 -22.72 -3.49
C THR A 77 1.02 -23.35 -2.78
N THR A 78 2.12 -23.54 -3.51
CA THR A 78 3.42 -23.99 -2.98
C THR A 78 4.38 -22.83 -2.68
N PHE A 79 3.88 -21.60 -2.77
CA PHE A 79 4.61 -20.37 -2.55
C PHE A 79 3.67 -19.34 -1.90
N ASP A 80 4.24 -18.32 -1.27
CA ASP A 80 3.49 -17.17 -0.77
C ASP A 80 2.96 -16.34 -1.95
N SER A 81 1.65 -16.40 -2.16
CA SER A 81 0.95 -15.70 -3.24
C SER A 81 0.58 -14.26 -2.90
N THR A 82 1.09 -13.72 -1.80
CA THR A 82 0.98 -12.30 -1.47
C THR A 82 2.21 -11.53 -1.94
N GLU A 83 2.01 -10.25 -2.26
CA GLU A 83 3.06 -9.35 -2.71
C GLU A 83 2.89 -7.98 -2.05
N CYS A 84 4.01 -7.29 -1.79
CA CYS A 84 3.98 -5.89 -1.37
C CYS A 84 4.02 -5.00 -2.59
N VAL A 85 3.00 -4.15 -2.71
CA VAL A 85 2.84 -3.24 -3.84
C VAL A 85 2.96 -1.81 -3.31
N ALA A 86 3.74 -0.99 -4.01
CA ALA A 86 3.88 0.42 -3.66
C ALA A 86 2.53 1.15 -3.75
N CYS A 87 2.25 1.98 -2.76
CA CYS A 87 1.13 2.90 -2.80
C CYS A 87 1.42 4.11 -3.70
N LEU A 88 0.39 4.91 -3.95
CA LEU A 88 0.51 6.18 -4.65
C LEU A 88 1.54 7.09 -3.97
N ASP A 89 2.64 7.33 -4.67
CA ASP A 89 3.78 8.07 -4.11
C ASP A 89 3.60 9.60 -4.21
N THR A 90 2.76 10.08 -5.12
CA THR A 90 2.47 11.52 -5.30
C THR A 90 0.99 11.79 -5.60
N CYS A 91 0.47 12.87 -5.01
CA CYS A 91 -0.88 13.39 -5.29
C CYS A 91 -0.93 14.42 -6.42
N GLY A 92 0.22 14.75 -7.02
CA GLY A 92 0.35 15.83 -7.98
C GLY A 92 0.28 17.23 -7.35
N ALA A 93 0.70 18.24 -8.13
CA ALA A 93 0.73 19.62 -7.68
C ALA A 93 -0.66 20.12 -7.24
N GLY A 94 -0.68 20.91 -6.16
CA GLY A 94 -1.90 21.43 -5.55
C GLY A 94 -2.59 20.49 -4.56
N ASN A 95 -2.05 19.29 -4.31
CA ASN A 95 -2.55 18.35 -3.32
C ASN A 95 -1.45 17.87 -2.37
N TYR A 96 -1.84 17.30 -1.23
CA TYR A 96 -0.97 16.60 -0.29
C TYR A 96 -1.57 15.23 0.11
N LYS A 97 -0.72 14.33 0.61
CA LYS A 97 -1.11 12.99 1.09
C LYS A 97 -1.69 13.06 2.50
N ALA A 98 -3.00 13.22 2.62
CA ALA A 98 -3.69 13.27 3.92
C ALA A 98 -3.73 11.91 4.63
N VAL A 99 -3.74 10.82 3.86
CA VAL A 99 -3.58 9.44 4.36
C VAL A 99 -2.46 8.79 3.56
N THR A 100 -1.63 8.00 4.23
CA THR A 100 -0.52 7.25 3.64
C THR A 100 -0.60 5.79 4.06
N CYS A 101 -0.01 4.90 3.26
CA CYS A 101 0.04 3.48 3.57
C CYS A 101 1.05 3.15 4.67
N ASP A 102 0.64 2.28 5.58
CA ASP A 102 1.46 1.78 6.68
C ASP A 102 1.84 0.29 6.53
N GLY A 103 1.44 -0.35 5.43
CA GLY A 103 1.70 -1.77 5.19
C GLY A 103 0.68 -2.73 5.81
N SER A 104 -0.38 -2.23 6.46
CA SER A 104 -1.38 -3.07 7.13
C SER A 104 -2.61 -3.39 6.28
N THR A 105 -2.79 -2.70 5.15
CA THR A 105 -3.99 -2.78 4.32
C THR A 105 -3.81 -3.70 3.11
N GLY A 106 -4.93 -4.17 2.57
CA GLY A 106 -4.99 -5.01 1.36
C GLY A 106 -5.04 -4.23 0.04
N GLU A 107 -5.06 -2.90 0.12
CA GLU A 107 -5.24 -1.98 -0.99
C GLU A 107 -4.53 -0.65 -0.69
N ASP A 108 -4.35 0.16 -1.74
CA ASP A 108 -3.81 1.51 -1.61
C ASP A 108 -4.85 2.42 -0.94
N VAL A 109 -4.53 2.87 0.28
CA VAL A 109 -5.38 3.77 1.08
C VAL A 109 -4.94 5.22 1.00
N THR A 110 -4.00 5.55 0.12
CA THR A 110 -3.49 6.92 -0.02
C THR A 110 -4.63 7.86 -0.41
N GLN A 111 -4.81 8.92 0.38
CA GLN A 111 -5.83 9.95 0.12
C GLN A 111 -5.17 11.28 -0.18
N CYS A 112 -5.50 11.83 -1.34
CA CYS A 112 -5.05 13.13 -1.80
C CYS A 112 -6.06 14.20 -1.46
N VAL A 113 -5.61 15.27 -0.79
CA VAL A 113 -6.43 16.41 -0.41
C VAL A 113 -5.82 17.68 -0.97
N ALA A 114 -6.66 18.58 -1.47
CA ALA A 114 -6.21 19.86 -2.01
C ALA A 114 -5.56 20.71 -0.91
N CYS A 115 -4.43 21.34 -1.24
CA CYS A 115 -3.84 22.37 -0.39
C CYS A 115 -4.68 23.65 -0.43
N THR A 116 -4.41 24.53 0.52
CA THR A 116 -4.95 25.89 0.52
C THR A 116 -4.58 26.60 -0.78
N ALA A 117 -5.61 26.96 -1.56
CA ALA A 117 -5.45 27.59 -2.88
C ALA A 117 -5.76 29.10 -2.87
N SER A 118 -6.29 29.61 -1.75
CA SER A 118 -6.62 31.03 -1.59
C SER A 118 -6.67 31.44 -0.12
N CYS A 119 -6.26 32.67 0.15
CA CYS A 119 -6.35 33.35 1.43
C CYS A 119 -7.38 34.49 1.40
N GLU A 120 -7.65 35.09 2.56
CA GLU A 120 -8.38 36.34 2.65
C GLU A 120 -7.63 37.50 1.97
N THR A 121 -8.35 38.58 1.66
CA THR A 121 -7.76 39.82 1.15
C THR A 121 -6.69 40.35 2.11
N ASN A 122 -5.62 40.93 1.56
CA ASN A 122 -4.40 41.38 2.28
C ASN A 122 -3.44 40.27 2.70
N PHE A 123 -3.65 39.02 2.26
CA PHE A 123 -2.70 37.92 2.45
C PHE A 123 -2.20 37.39 1.10
N TYR A 124 -1.04 36.76 1.10
CA TYR A 124 -0.51 35.96 0.00
C TYR A 124 -0.23 34.53 0.50
N LEU A 125 -0.19 33.58 -0.44
CA LEU A 125 0.11 32.18 -0.19
C LEU A 125 1.64 32.02 -0.06
N ASP A 126 2.12 31.52 1.07
CA ASP A 126 3.52 31.16 1.29
C ASP A 126 3.64 29.65 1.50
N GLY A 127 4.70 29.03 0.96
CA GLY A 127 4.92 27.60 1.03
C GLY A 127 4.81 26.87 -0.31
N THR A 128 4.86 25.53 -0.25
CA THR A 128 4.85 24.67 -1.44
C THR A 128 3.86 23.52 -1.28
N CYS A 129 3.23 23.14 -2.39
CA CYS A 129 2.30 22.01 -2.44
C CYS A 129 2.51 21.24 -3.75
N ASP A 130 3.50 20.35 -3.74
CA ASP A 130 4.00 19.62 -4.90
C ASP A 130 3.43 18.20 -5.04
N GLY A 131 2.59 17.75 -4.12
CA GLY A 131 2.04 16.39 -4.11
C GLY A 131 2.86 15.37 -3.31
N LEU A 132 4.02 15.74 -2.78
CA LEU A 132 4.92 14.82 -2.07
C LEU A 132 4.71 14.86 -0.54
N GLY A 133 4.31 16.02 -0.01
CA GLY A 133 4.08 16.23 1.41
C GLY A 133 2.86 15.49 1.97
N THR A 134 2.83 15.30 3.28
CA THR A 134 1.71 14.67 4.03
C THR A 134 0.84 15.68 4.78
N ALA A 135 1.04 16.97 4.52
CA ALA A 135 0.30 18.05 5.14
C ALA A 135 0.17 19.21 4.16
N ASP A 136 -0.83 20.06 4.38
CA ASP A 136 -0.91 21.36 3.73
C ASP A 136 0.19 22.27 4.27
N ASN A 137 1.20 22.52 3.45
CA ASN A 137 2.32 23.42 3.79
C ASN A 137 2.11 24.85 3.26
N ILE A 138 0.91 25.16 2.75
CA ILE A 138 0.56 26.52 2.35
C ILE A 138 0.04 27.29 3.56
N SER A 139 0.61 28.47 3.80
CA SER A 139 0.21 29.39 4.86
C SER A 139 -0.18 30.74 4.29
N CYS A 140 -1.17 31.39 4.91
CA CYS A 140 -1.56 32.74 4.55
C CYS A 140 -0.70 33.76 5.30
N VAL A 141 0.15 34.49 4.58
CA VAL A 141 1.05 35.50 5.14
C VAL A 141 0.54 36.89 4.81
N GLY A 142 0.49 37.77 5.82
CA GLY A 142 0.02 39.13 5.65
C GLY A 142 0.94 39.93 4.73
N CYS A 143 0.35 40.70 3.81
CA CYS A 143 1.09 41.60 2.96
C CYS A 143 1.55 42.84 3.72
N LYS A 144 2.64 43.46 3.24
CA LYS A 144 3.12 44.70 3.82
C LYS A 144 2.06 45.81 3.69
N THR A 145 2.12 46.74 4.63
CA THR A 145 1.35 47.99 4.58
C THR A 145 2.24 49.14 4.13
N CYS A 146 1.65 50.14 3.48
CA CYS A 146 2.40 51.31 3.05
C CYS A 146 2.67 52.26 4.21
N SER A 147 3.81 52.95 4.15
CA SER A 147 4.20 53.90 5.19
C SER A 147 3.42 55.22 5.05
N ARG A 148 3.50 56.07 6.08
CA ARG A 148 2.88 57.40 6.02
C ARG A 148 3.49 58.22 4.88
N GLY A 149 2.63 58.75 4.00
CA GLY A 149 3.04 59.50 2.79
C GLY A 149 2.98 58.68 1.50
N GLU A 150 2.63 57.39 1.59
CA GLU A 150 2.41 56.50 0.46
C GLU A 150 0.95 56.04 0.40
N TYR A 151 0.46 55.72 -0.80
CA TYR A 151 -0.82 55.05 -1.04
C TYR A 151 -0.60 53.69 -1.73
N LEU A 152 -1.58 52.79 -1.54
CA LEU A 152 -1.58 51.45 -2.10
C LEU A 152 -1.93 51.51 -3.60
N SER A 153 -1.00 51.18 -4.48
CA SER A 153 -1.26 51.13 -5.94
C SER A 153 -1.54 49.72 -6.47
N SER A 154 -1.21 48.68 -5.70
CA SER A 154 -1.67 47.30 -5.90
C SER A 154 -1.88 46.61 -4.55
N TRP A 155 -2.78 45.63 -4.51
CA TRP A 155 -3.13 44.90 -3.29
C TRP A 155 -2.91 43.39 -3.46
N CYS A 156 -2.90 42.68 -2.34
CA CYS A 156 -2.93 41.23 -2.31
C CYS A 156 -4.36 40.71 -2.35
N ASN A 157 -4.64 39.87 -3.34
CA ASN A 157 -5.97 39.31 -3.59
C ASN A 157 -6.17 37.92 -2.94
N GLY A 158 -5.21 37.42 -2.18
CA GLY A 158 -5.27 36.09 -1.57
C GLY A 158 -4.83 34.93 -2.47
N THR A 159 -4.48 35.16 -3.74
CA THR A 159 -4.07 34.07 -4.67
C THR A 159 -2.63 34.18 -5.16
N ALA A 160 -1.96 35.30 -4.90
CA ALA A 160 -0.54 35.45 -5.22
C ALA A 160 0.34 34.59 -4.30
N THR A 161 1.49 34.14 -4.79
CA THR A 161 2.49 33.36 -4.04
C THR A 161 3.61 34.22 -3.43
N SER A 162 3.42 35.53 -3.42
CA SER A 162 4.36 36.52 -2.89
C SER A 162 3.62 37.84 -2.63
N ASP A 163 4.22 38.72 -1.84
CA ASP A 163 3.68 40.06 -1.62
C ASP A 163 3.64 40.88 -2.93
N THR A 164 2.44 41.18 -3.39
CA THR A 164 2.18 41.99 -4.61
C THR A 164 1.91 43.45 -4.31
N VAL A 165 2.00 43.89 -3.05
CA VAL A 165 1.74 45.28 -2.67
C VAL A 165 2.82 46.19 -3.24
N VAL A 166 2.35 47.21 -3.95
CA VAL A 166 3.16 48.33 -4.42
C VAL A 166 2.65 49.58 -3.71
N CYS A 167 3.60 50.30 -3.11
CA CYS A 167 3.36 51.58 -2.46
C CYS A 167 3.86 52.69 -3.37
N SER A 168 3.04 53.70 -3.58
CA SER A 168 3.36 54.86 -4.42
C SER A 168 3.28 56.12 -3.58
N ASN A 169 4.24 57.03 -3.76
CA ASN A 169 4.25 58.29 -3.02
C ASN A 169 3.05 59.16 -3.38
N CYS A 170 2.46 59.82 -2.39
CA CYS A 170 1.50 60.87 -2.63
C CYS A 170 2.23 62.06 -3.26
N THR A 171 2.11 62.24 -4.58
CA THR A 171 2.49 63.50 -5.22
C THR A 171 1.45 64.54 -4.85
N GLU A 172 1.88 65.69 -4.35
CA GLU A 172 0.99 66.84 -4.20
C GLU A 172 0.33 67.12 -5.56
N CYS A 173 -0.99 67.34 -5.57
CA CYS A 173 -1.66 67.79 -6.78
C CYS A 173 -1.05 69.15 -7.17
N GLU A 174 -0.40 69.23 -8.32
CA GLU A 174 -0.04 70.53 -8.90
C GLU A 174 -1.37 71.29 -9.13
N GLN A 175 -1.54 72.37 -8.36
CA GLN A 175 -2.72 73.25 -8.39
C GLN A 175 -2.72 74.14 -9.64
#